data_AF-A0AAE8QIA8-F1
#
_entry.id   AF-A0AAE8QIA8-F1
#
_cell.length_a   1.000
_cell.length_b   1.000
_cell.length_c   1.000
_cell.angle_alpha   90.00
_cell.angle_beta   90.00
_cell.angle_gamma   90.00
#
_symmetry.space_group_name_H-M   'P 1'
#
loop_
_entity.id
_entity.type
_entity.pdbx_description
1 polymer ?
#
loop_
_entity_poly.entity_id
_entity_poly.type
_entity_poly.pdbx_seq_one_letter_code
_entity_poly.pdbx_strand_id
1 'polypeptide(L)' 'RVGGHAPAHCTAGGKAILAWIAPERVDALLGSVLSRSTENTITDINVLHQELSRIRRRRGVAFEREEAARGVACVAAAV' A
#
# COMPACT_ATOMS: atom_id res chain seq x y z
N ARG A 1 14.45 -0.38 11.48
CA ARG A 1 15.23 0.86 11.28
C ARG A 1 14.28 2.03 11.49
N VAL A 2 14.60 2.95 12.40
CA VAL A 2 13.89 4.24 12.47
C VAL A 2 14.39 5.12 11.32
N GLY A 3 13.49 5.78 10.60
CA GLY A 3 13.83 6.69 9.49
C GLY A 3 14.00 6.04 8.10
N GLY A 4 13.54 4.81 7.89
CA GLY A 4 13.53 4.20 6.55
C GLY A 4 12.40 4.78 5.67
N HIS A 5 12.71 5.09 4.41
CA HIS A 5 11.68 5.38 3.40
C HIS A 5 11.36 4.11 2.63
N ALA A 6 10.07 3.77 2.56
CA ALA A 6 9.56 2.70 1.71
C ALA A 6 8.43 3.26 0.84
N PRO A 7 8.25 2.74 -0.39
CA PRO A 7 7.13 3.14 -1.23
C PRO A 7 5.78 2.96 -0.52
N ALA A 8 4.88 3.93 -0.67
CA ALA A 8 3.60 3.92 0.05
C ALA A 8 2.75 2.69 -0.31
N HIS A 9 2.82 2.21 -1.55
CA HIS A 9 2.03 1.08 -2.04
C HIS A 9 2.44 -0.27 -1.44
N CYS A 10 3.59 -0.38 -0.78
CA CYS A 10 4.07 -1.64 -0.20
C CYS A 10 4.11 -1.64 1.33
N THR A 11 3.58 -0.60 2.00
CA THR A 11 3.52 -0.52 3.47
C THR A 11 2.07 -0.46 3.95
N ALA A 12 1.79 -1.03 5.13
CA ALA A 12 0.44 -0.91 5.71
C ALA A 12 0.01 0.55 5.89
N GLY A 13 0.89 1.39 6.45
CA GLY A 13 0.59 2.82 6.68
C GLY A 13 0.37 3.59 5.37
N GLY A 14 1.23 3.39 4.37
CA GLY A 14 1.06 4.02 3.06
C GLY A 14 -0.24 3.59 2.38
N LYS A 15 -0.57 2.29 2.39
CA LYS A 15 -1.84 1.80 1.86
C LYS A 15 -3.05 2.33 2.62
N ALA A 16 -2.97 2.46 3.95
CA ALA A 16 -4.03 3.03 4.77
C ALA A 16 -4.33 4.48 4.37
N ILE A 17 -3.29 5.28 4.09
CA ILE A 17 -3.44 6.67 3.61
C ILE A 17 -3.98 6.69 2.18
N LEU A 18 -3.37 5.93 1.26
CA LEU A 18 -3.78 5.86 -0.15
C LEU A 18 -5.24 5.42 -0.30
N ALA A 19 -5.75 4.57 0.60
CA ALA A 19 -7.13 4.11 0.58
C ALA A 19 -8.17 5.22 0.80
N TRP A 20 -7.76 6.44 1.19
CA TRP A 20 -8.65 7.60 1.31
C TRP A 20 -8.45 8.65 0.22
N ILE A 21 -7.48 8.43 -0.67
CA ILE A 21 -7.23 9.29 -1.83
C ILE A 21 -8.11 8.84 -3.01
N ALA A 22 -8.52 9.80 -3.85
CA ALA A 22 -9.25 9.51 -5.08
C ALA A 22 -8.39 8.65 -6.05
N PRO A 23 -8.96 7.63 -6.72
CA PRO A 23 -8.19 6.72 -7.57
C PRO A 23 -7.30 7.42 -8.60
N GLU A 24 -7.83 8.46 -9.25
CA GLU A 24 -7.13 9.21 -10.29
C GLU A 24 -5.91 9.96 -9.72
N ARG A 25 -5.99 10.37 -8.45
CA ARG A 25 -4.87 11.00 -7.74
C ARG A 25 -3.84 9.96 -7.29
N VAL A 26 -4.25 8.74 -6.97
CA VAL A 26 -3.32 7.63 -6.71
C VAL A 26 -2.54 7.30 -7.98
N ASP A 27 -3.21 7.22 -9.13
CA ASP A 27 -2.57 6.98 -10.43
C ASP A 27 -1.53 8.05 -10.75
N ALA A 28 -1.86 9.33 -10.53
CA ALA A 28 -0.93 10.44 -10.72
C ALA A 28 0.27 10.42 -9.76
N LEU A 29 0.11 9.87 -8.55
CA LEU A 29 1.18 9.79 -7.54
C LEU A 29 2.14 8.61 -7.79
N LEU A 30 1.64 7.49 -8.30
CA LEU A 30 2.38 6.24 -8.36
C LEU A 30 2.75 5.78 -9.78
N GLY A 31 2.02 6.24 -10.80
CA GLY A 31 2.13 5.71 -12.16
C GLY A 31 1.51 4.31 -12.33
N SER A 32 1.72 3.70 -13.50
CA SER A 32 1.11 2.40 -13.85
C SER A 32 1.91 1.17 -13.41
N VAL A 33 3.22 1.32 -13.23
CA VAL A 33 4.14 0.24 -12.83
C VAL A 33 4.78 0.60 -11.50
N LEU A 34 4.54 -0.22 -10.49
CA LEU A 34 5.02 0.03 -9.13
C LEU A 34 6.32 -0.74 -8.87
N SER A 35 7.22 -0.14 -8.10
CA SER A 35 8.48 -0.78 -7.74
C SER A 35 8.24 -2.03 -6.90
N ARG A 36 9.03 -3.08 -7.18
CA ARG A 36 9.01 -4.34 -6.44
C ARG A 36 10.03 -4.28 -5.31
N SER A 37 9.59 -4.45 -4.06
CA SER A 37 10.48 -4.58 -2.90
C SER A 37 10.72 -6.05 -2.54
N THR A 38 9.73 -6.91 -2.75
CA THR A 38 9.75 -8.36 -2.55
C THR A 38 8.90 -9.07 -3.61
N GLU A 39 8.88 -10.41 -3.60
CA GLU A 39 7.96 -11.22 -4.40
C GLU A 39 6.48 -10.93 -4.10
N ASN A 40 6.15 -10.52 -2.86
CA ASN A 40 4.77 -10.28 -2.42
C ASN A 40 4.30 -8.86 -2.71
N THR A 41 5.20 -7.93 -3.04
CA THR A 41 4.83 -6.54 -3.37
C THR A 41 3.79 -6.50 -4.48
N ILE A 42 2.69 -5.79 -4.27
CA ILE A 42 1.75 -5.44 -5.34
C ILE A 42 2.45 -4.51 -6.33
N THR A 43 2.72 -5.00 -7.55
CA THR A 43 3.40 -4.22 -8.60
C THR A 43 2.47 -3.65 -9.67
N ASP A 44 1.21 -4.08 -9.68
CA ASP A 44 0.19 -3.68 -10.66
C ASP A 44 -0.79 -2.69 -10.03
N ILE A 45 -1.01 -1.56 -10.71
CA ILE A 45 -1.86 -0.48 -10.19
C ILE A 45 -3.34 -0.89 -10.04
N ASN A 46 -3.86 -1.76 -10.91
CA ASN A 46 -5.24 -2.25 -10.81
C ASN A 46 -5.39 -3.18 -9.59
N VAL A 47 -4.38 -4.01 -9.33
CA VAL A 47 -4.35 -4.85 -8.12
C VAL A 47 -4.26 -3.98 -6.87
N LEU A 48 -3.49 -2.89 -6.91
CA LEU A 48 -3.42 -1.93 -5.81
C LEU A 48 -4.80 -1.31 -5.55
N HIS A 49 -5.51 -0.84 -6.58
CA HIS A 49 -6.86 -0.27 -6.43
C HIS A 49 -7.87 -1.24 -5.80
N GLN A 50 -7.79 -2.52 -6.14
CA GLN A 50 -8.60 -3.55 -5.51
C GLN A 50 -8.27 -3.67 -4.00
N GLU A 51 -6.99 -3.61 -3.64
CA GLU A 51 -6.57 -3.66 -2.23
C GLU A 51 -7.01 -2.40 -1.47
N LEU A 52 -6.82 -1.21 -2.02
CA LEU A 52 -7.29 0.04 -1.43
C LEU A 52 -8.81 0.03 -1.21
N SER A 53 -9.56 -0.55 -2.14
CA SER A 53 -11.02 -0.74 -2.00
C SER A 53 -11.37 -1.71 -0.87
N ARG A 54 -10.58 -2.76 -0.64
CA ARG A 54 -10.76 -3.67 0.50
C ARG A 54 -10.43 -2.97 1.81
N ILE A 55 -9.36 -2.20 1.87
CA ILE A 55 -8.96 -1.41 3.04
C ILE A 55 -10.07 -0.43 3.43
N ARG A 56 -10.63 0.31 2.46
CA ARG A 56 -11.76 1.22 2.68
C ARG A 56 -12.98 0.51 3.27
N ARG A 57 -13.36 -0.66 2.72
CA ARG A 57 -14.45 -1.50 3.26
C ARG A 57 -14.18 -2.01 4.68
N ARG A 58 -12.92 -2.21 5.04
CA ARG A 58 -12.46 -2.55 6.40
C ARG A 58 -12.29 -1.31 7.30
N ARG A 59 -13.01 -0.22 7.02
CA ARG A 59 -12.96 1.04 7.78
C ARG A 59 -11.55 1.66 7.85
N GLY A 60 -10.76 1.50 6.79
CA GLY A 60 -9.42 2.06 6.70
C GLY A 60 -8.31 1.20 7.31
N VAL A 61 -8.62 0.00 7.80
CA VAL A 61 -7.61 -0.93 8.34
C VAL A 61 -6.89 -1.64 7.19
N ALA A 62 -5.58 -1.39 7.10
CA ALA A 62 -4.67 -1.98 6.14
C ALA A 62 -3.81 -3.06 6.81
N PHE A 63 -3.68 -4.19 6.12
CA PHE A 63 -2.73 -5.23 6.44
C PHE A 63 -1.72 -5.32 5.32
N GLU A 64 -0.46 -5.50 5.67
CA GLU A 64 0.63 -5.69 4.72
C GLU A 64 1.46 -6.87 5.23
N ARG A 65 1.79 -7.79 4.33
CA ARG A 65 2.53 -9.00 4.67
C ARG A 65 3.63 -9.24 3.66
N GLU A 66 4.85 -9.02 4.13
CA GLU A 66 6.09 -9.26 3.44
C GLU A 66 6.22 -8.55 2.09
N GLU A 67 5.48 -7.46 1.88
CA GLU A 67 5.52 -6.61 0.69
C GLU A 67 6.63 -5.58 0.77
N ALA A 68 6.85 -4.98 1.94
CA ALA A 68 7.94 -4.02 2.16
C ALA A 68 9.29 -4.73 2.36
N ALA A 69 9.29 -5.82 3.12
CA ALA A 69 10.47 -6.63 3.43
C ALA A 69 10.06 -8.05 3.83
N ARG A 70 10.86 -9.05 3.43
CA ARG A 70 10.63 -10.46 3.81
C ARG A 70 10.60 -10.65 5.32
N GLY A 71 9.71 -11.51 5.80
CA GLY A 71 9.51 -11.79 7.23
C GLY A 71 8.88 -10.66 8.05
N VAL A 72 8.39 -9.58 7.43
CA VAL A 72 7.70 -8.47 8.10
C VAL A 72 6.20 -8.53 7.82
N ALA A 73 5.37 -8.33 8.83
CA ALA A 73 3.95 -8.09 8.66
C ALA A 73 3.53 -6.88 9.51
N CYS A 74 2.64 -6.06 8.95
CA CYS A 74 2.23 -4.79 9.49
C CYS A 74 0.70 -4.64 9.47
N VAL A 75 0.17 -3.89 10.42
CA VAL A 75 -1.21 -3.39 10.42
C VAL A 75 -1.21 -1.88 10.64
N ALA A 76 -2.09 -1.16 9.96
CA ALA A 76 -2.22 0.29 10.12
C ALA A 76 -3.66 0.75 9.86
N ALA A 77 -4.01 1.93 10.39
CA ALA A 77 -5.21 2.67 10.05
C ALA A 77 -4.86 4.15 9.93
N ALA A 78 -5.48 4.86 8.99
CA ALA A 78 -5.39 6.31 8.91
C ALA A 78 -6.30 6.95 9.97
N VAL A 79 -5.84 8.03 10.60
CA VAL A 79 -6.55 8.80 11.63
C VAL A 79 -6.83 10.23 11.16
#